data_AF-A0A430SF78-F1
#
_entry.id   AF-A0A430SF78-F1
#
_cell.length_a   1.000
_cell.length_b   1.000
_cell.length_c   1.000
_cell.angle_alpha   90.00
_cell.angle_beta   90.00
_cell.angle_gamma   90.00
#
_symmetry.space_group_name_H-M   'P 1'
#
loop_
_entity.id
_entity.type
_entity.pdbx_description
1 polymer ?
#
loop_
_entity_poly.entity_id
_entity_poly.type
_entity_poly.pdbx_seq_one_letter_code
_entity_poly.pdbx_strand_id
1 'polypeptide(L)'
;MEKLSTGLQVLSRKQAVSDAAYQVAQVREWLAELYGWTISGGQDYITVLIRARDVLENLYRVFGLASAFASLDSHSADITAFFEEARLEAARLLAWRESQKKGEEVA
;
A
#
# COMPACT_ATOMS: atom_id res chain seq x y z
N MET A 1 1.05 34.87 -19.51
CA MET A 1 0.85 33.42 -19.73
C MET A 1 1.76 32.68 -18.77
N GLU A 2 1.25 32.32 -17.60
CA GLU A 2 1.95 31.42 -16.68
C GLU A 2 2.07 30.04 -17.31
N LYS A 3 3.30 29.55 -17.45
CA LYS A 3 3.54 28.15 -17.80
C LYS A 3 3.11 27.30 -16.61
N LEU A 4 1.91 26.72 -16.69
CA LEU A 4 1.53 25.57 -15.86
C LEU A 4 2.43 24.40 -16.25
N SER A 5 3.64 24.38 -15.69
CA SER A 5 4.46 23.18 -15.60
C SER A 5 3.76 22.24 -14.60
N THR A 6 2.69 21.57 -15.02
CA THR A 6 2.24 20.34 -14.38
C THR A 6 3.35 19.31 -14.59
N GLY A 7 4.30 19.29 -13.65
CA GLY A 7 5.39 18.32 -13.64
C GLY A 7 4.78 16.94 -13.53
N LEU A 8 4.68 16.25 -14.67
CA LEU A 8 4.35 14.84 -14.72
C LEU A 8 5.46 14.12 -13.95
N GLN A 9 5.20 13.75 -12.70
CA GLN A 9 6.17 13.07 -11.87
C GLN A 9 6.24 11.61 -12.35
N VAL A 10 7.07 11.37 -13.35
CA VAL A 10 7.34 10.01 -13.84
C VAL A 10 8.13 9.29 -12.75
N LEU A 11 7.45 8.42 -12.00
CA LEU A 11 8.10 7.61 -10.98
C LEU A 11 9.10 6.66 -11.64
N SER A 12 10.30 6.57 -11.08
CA SER A 12 11.17 5.43 -11.37
C SER A 12 10.55 4.14 -10.80
N ARG A 13 10.90 2.98 -11.38
CA ARG A 13 10.43 1.68 -10.88
C ARG A 13 10.68 1.51 -9.38
N LYS A 14 11.83 1.97 -8.88
CA LYS A 14 12.17 1.92 -7.44
C LYS A 14 11.24 2.78 -6.59
N GLN A 15 10.91 3.99 -7.05
CA GLN A 15 9.95 4.85 -6.35
C GLN A 15 8.54 4.26 -6.39
N ALA A 16 8.13 3.67 -7.51
CA ALA A 16 6.84 2.99 -7.63
C ALA A 16 6.74 1.78 -6.69
N VAL A 17 7.79 0.96 -6.59
CA VAL A 17 7.85 -0.15 -5.62
C VAL A 17 7.79 0.37 -4.18
N SER A 18 8.49 1.48 -3.88
CA SER A 18 8.45 2.08 -2.55
C SER A 18 7.07 2.64 -2.18
N ASP A 19 6.38 3.30 -3.12
CA ASP A 19 5.01 3.79 -2.91
C ASP A 19 4.05 2.61 -2.74
N ALA A 20 4.14 1.62 -3.63
CA ALA A 20 3.38 0.38 -3.53
C ALA A 20 3.59 -0.33 -2.18
N ALA A 21 4.84 -0.41 -1.70
CA ALA A 21 5.17 -1.00 -0.42
C ALA A 21 4.52 -0.25 0.76
N TYR A 22 4.48 1.09 0.70
CA TYR A 22 3.76 1.89 1.69
C TYR A 22 2.25 1.58 1.67
N GLN A 23 1.63 1.52 0.48
CA GLN A 23 0.20 1.17 0.36
C GLN A 23 -0.08 -0.24 0.86
N VAL A 24 0.76 -1.22 0.51
CA VAL A 24 0.64 -2.62 0.98
C VAL A 24 0.78 -2.69 2.51
N ALA A 25 1.72 -1.96 3.11
CA ALA A 25 1.87 -1.90 4.56
C ALA A 25 0.60 -1.34 5.22
N GLN A 26 0.04 -0.26 4.66
CA GLN A 26 -1.19 0.36 5.18
C GLN A 26 -2.40 -0.57 5.06
N VAL A 27 -2.56 -1.23 3.91
CA VAL A 27 -3.59 -2.24 3.67
C VAL A 27 -3.52 -3.36 4.70
N ARG A 28 -2.32 -3.84 5.06
CA ARG A 28 -2.16 -4.90 6.08
C ARG A 28 -2.62 -4.46 7.46
N GLU A 29 -2.28 -3.24 7.88
CA GLU A 29 -2.72 -2.68 9.16
C GLU A 29 -4.26 -2.53 9.18
N TRP A 30 -4.85 -2.02 8.11
CA TRP A 30 -6.30 -1.83 7.99
C TRP A 30 -7.10 -3.13 7.87
N LEU A 31 -6.55 -4.15 7.22
CA LEU A 31 -7.16 -5.49 7.22
C LEU A 31 -7.19 -6.09 8.62
N ALA A 32 -6.13 -5.89 9.41
CA ALA A 32 -6.11 -6.33 10.81
C ALA A 32 -7.15 -5.57 11.65
N GLU A 33 -7.31 -4.27 11.43
CA GLU A 33 -8.34 -3.44 12.06
C GLU A 33 -9.76 -3.93 11.70
N LEU A 34 -10.05 -4.11 10.41
CA LEU A 34 -11.34 -4.65 9.93
C LEU A 34 -11.65 -6.02 10.53
N TYR A 35 -10.65 -6.90 10.60
CA TYR A 35 -10.81 -8.21 11.21
C TYR A 35 -11.12 -8.10 12.71
N GLY A 36 -10.42 -7.22 13.43
CA GLY A 36 -10.70 -6.93 14.84
C GLY A 36 -12.12 -6.39 15.08
N TRP A 37 -12.61 -5.52 14.19
CA TRP A 37 -13.98 -5.01 14.25
C TRP A 37 -15.02 -6.10 13.98
N THR A 38 -14.74 -6.99 13.02
CA THR A 38 -15.62 -8.11 12.68
C THR A 38 -15.79 -9.05 13.87
N ILE A 39 -14.73 -9.30 14.64
CA ILE A 39 -14.78 -10.15 15.84
C ILE A 39 -15.46 -9.45 17.01
N SER A 40 -15.12 -8.17 17.25
CA SER A 40 -15.60 -7.45 18.43
C SER A 40 -17.04 -6.94 18.29
N GLY A 41 -17.55 -6.79 17.07
CA GLY A 41 -18.89 -6.25 16.80
C GLY A 41 -19.08 -4.79 17.24
N GLY A 42 -17.98 -4.09 17.55
CA GLY A 42 -18.00 -2.79 18.22
C GLY A 42 -18.06 -1.57 17.32
N GLN A 43 -18.06 -1.73 16.00
CA GLN A 43 -18.09 -0.63 15.04
C GLN A 43 -19.39 -0.60 14.26
N ASP A 44 -19.85 0.60 13.94
CA ASP A 44 -21.00 0.77 13.06
C ASP A 44 -20.68 0.33 11.62
N TYR A 45 -21.72 -0.07 10.89
CA TYR A 45 -21.57 -0.59 9.53
C TYR A 45 -20.97 0.42 8.54
N ILE A 46 -21.18 1.73 8.74
CA ILE A 46 -20.65 2.75 7.82
C ILE A 46 -19.14 2.82 7.96
N THR A 47 -18.63 2.85 9.20
CA THR A 47 -17.19 2.85 9.49
C THR A 47 -16.49 1.63 8.90
N VAL A 48 -17.09 0.43 9.04
CA VAL A 48 -16.56 -0.80 8.44
C VAL A 48 -16.50 -0.70 6.91
N LEU A 49 -17.57 -0.20 6.27
CA LEU A 49 -17.63 -0.08 4.81
C LEU A 49 -16.63 0.95 4.26
N ILE A 50 -16.47 2.10 4.94
CA ILE A 50 -15.47 3.11 4.56
C ILE A 50 -14.07 2.49 4.61
N ARG A 51 -13.74 1.78 5.70
CA ARG A 51 -12.42 1.17 5.83
C ARG A 51 -12.18 0.05 4.81
N ALA A 52 -13.19 -0.77 4.52
CA ALA A 52 -13.10 -1.80 3.48
C ALA A 52 -12.86 -1.17 2.09
N ARG A 53 -13.49 -0.02 1.82
CA ARG A 53 -13.24 0.76 0.61
C ARG A 53 -11.80 1.28 0.57
N ASP A 54 -11.27 1.83 1.66
CA ASP A 54 -9.89 2.32 1.72
C ASP A 54 -8.88 1.21 1.37
N VAL A 55 -9.08 0.01 1.91
CA VAL A 55 -8.29 -1.19 1.59
C VAL A 55 -8.32 -1.47 0.08
N LEU A 56 -9.53 -1.51 -0.50
CA LEU A 56 -9.71 -1.83 -1.90
C LEU A 56 -9.08 -0.78 -2.83
N GLU A 57 -9.27 0.51 -2.53
CA GLU A 57 -8.68 1.61 -3.30
C GLU A 57 -7.15 1.54 -3.31
N ASN A 58 -6.53 1.20 -2.18
CA ASN A 58 -5.08 1.06 -2.10
C ASN A 58 -4.55 -0.18 -2.82
N LEU A 59 -5.28 -1.30 -2.78
CA LEU A 59 -4.94 -2.46 -3.60
C LEU A 59 -5.02 -2.15 -5.10
N TYR A 60 -6.04 -1.41 -5.54
CA TYR A 60 -6.12 -0.98 -6.94
C TYR A 60 -5.00 -0.01 -7.32
N ARG A 61 -4.57 0.86 -6.40
CA ARG A 61 -3.41 1.74 -6.65
C ARG A 61 -2.14 0.95 -6.87
N VAL A 62 -1.88 -0.07 -6.04
CA VAL A 62 -0.71 -0.96 -6.20
C VAL A 62 -0.80 -1.71 -7.52
N PHE A 63 -1.99 -2.24 -7.86
CA PHE A 63 -2.22 -2.91 -9.15
C PHE A 63 -1.95 -1.99 -10.35
N GLY A 64 -2.40 -0.72 -10.27
CA GLY A 64 -2.16 0.28 -11.30
C GLY A 64 -0.67 0.57 -11.49
N LEU A 65 0.08 0.69 -10.40
CA LEU A 65 1.55 0.83 -10.45
C LEU A 65 2.19 -0.42 -11.07
N ALA A 66 1.84 -1.62 -10.61
CA ALA A 66 2.37 -2.87 -11.15
C ALA A 66 2.12 -2.99 -12.66
N SER A 67 0.89 -2.69 -13.09
CA SER A 67 0.48 -2.74 -14.49
C SER A 67 1.24 -1.74 -15.36
N ALA A 68 1.57 -0.55 -14.83
CA ALA A 68 2.32 0.48 -15.55
C ALA A 68 3.77 0.08 -15.86
N PHE A 69 4.34 -0.86 -15.10
CA PHE A 69 5.71 -1.36 -15.31
C PHE A 69 5.77 -2.76 -15.93
N ALA A 70 4.62 -3.38 -16.18
CA ALA A 70 4.54 -4.74 -16.73
C ALA A 70 4.66 -4.73 -18.27
N SER A 71 5.43 -5.65 -18.82
CA SER A 71 5.47 -5.89 -20.27
C SER A 71 4.18 -6.54 -20.75
N LEU A 72 3.79 -6.32 -22.00
CA LEU A 72 2.65 -7.01 -22.59
C LEU A 72 2.88 -8.52 -22.72
N ASP A 73 4.12 -8.93 -23.01
CA ASP A 73 4.48 -10.34 -23.23
C ASP A 73 4.56 -11.15 -21.93
N SER A 74 4.79 -10.49 -20.80
CA SER A 74 4.96 -11.10 -19.47
C SER A 74 4.07 -10.47 -18.40
N HIS A 75 2.95 -9.86 -18.80
CA HIS A 75 2.14 -8.98 -17.94
C HIS A 75 1.81 -9.56 -16.56
N SER A 76 1.25 -10.77 -16.51
CA SER A 76 0.90 -11.43 -15.25
C SER A 76 2.11 -11.75 -14.39
N ALA A 77 3.23 -12.15 -15.00
CA ALA A 77 4.45 -12.48 -14.28
C ALA A 77 5.10 -11.21 -13.70
N ASP A 78 5.14 -10.13 -14.48
CA ASP A 78 5.70 -8.85 -14.07
C ASP A 78 4.88 -8.19 -12.96
N ILE A 79 3.55 -8.25 -13.06
CA ILE A 79 2.65 -7.81 -11.99
C ILE A 79 2.93 -8.59 -10.71
N THR A 80 3.01 -9.92 -10.80
CA THR A 80 3.26 -10.78 -9.63
C THR A 80 4.62 -10.46 -9.01
N ALA A 81 5.67 -10.32 -9.82
CA ALA A 81 7.00 -9.95 -9.36
C ALA A 81 7.00 -8.57 -8.67
N PHE A 82 6.32 -7.59 -9.24
CA PHE A 82 6.17 -6.26 -8.64
C PHE A 82 5.46 -6.31 -7.29
N PHE A 83 4.37 -7.08 -7.18
CA PHE A 83 3.66 -7.27 -5.92
C PHE A 83 4.53 -7.96 -4.87
N GLU A 84 5.32 -8.97 -5.25
CA GLU A 84 6.25 -9.62 -4.32
C GLU A 84 7.34 -8.67 -3.82
N GLU A 85 7.92 -7.85 -4.71
CA GLU A 85 8.87 -6.82 -4.31
C GLU A 85 8.24 -5.80 -3.33
N ALA A 86 7.05 -5.29 -3.67
CA ALA A 86 6.32 -4.38 -2.80
C ALA A 86 5.97 -5.02 -1.45
N ARG A 87 5.60 -6.31 -1.44
CA ARG A 87 5.29 -7.08 -0.23
C ARG A 87 6.51 -7.24 0.68
N LEU A 88 7.68 -7.53 0.11
CA LEU A 88 8.93 -7.65 0.86
C LEU A 88 9.35 -6.30 1.47
N GLU A 89 9.29 -5.22 0.68
CA GLU A 89 9.61 -3.88 1.20
C GLU A 89 8.56 -3.42 2.23
N ALA A 90 7.28 -3.75 2.05
CA ALA A 90 6.23 -3.48 3.04
C ALA A 90 6.52 -4.19 4.37
N ALA A 91 6.98 -5.44 4.33
CA ALA A 91 7.37 -6.17 5.54
C ALA A 91 8.54 -5.48 6.26
N ARG A 92 9.53 -5.00 5.51
CA ARG A 92 10.65 -4.21 6.05
C ARG A 92 10.16 -2.90 6.68
N LEU A 93 9.25 -2.19 6.01
CA LEU A 93 8.65 -0.94 6.53
C LEU A 93 7.88 -1.18 7.83
N LEU A 94 7.07 -2.24 7.91
CA LEU A 94 6.32 -2.58 9.12
C LEU A 94 7.25 -2.93 10.28
N ALA A 95 8.29 -3.74 10.03
CA ALA A 95 9.29 -4.07 11.04
C ALA A 95 10.02 -2.83 11.55
N TRP A 96 10.35 -1.88 10.66
CA TRP A 96 10.94 -0.60 11.04
C TRP A 96 9.98 0.26 11.87
N ARG A 97 8.71 0.41 11.47
CA ARG A 97 7.70 1.16 12.24
C ARG A 97 7.53 0.59 13.65
N GLU A 98 7.53 -0.74 13.77
CA GLU A 98 7.39 -1.37 15.07
C GLU A 98 8.62 -1.20 15.97
N SER A 99 9.83 -1.18 15.39
CA SER A 99 11.03 -0.87 16.18
C SER A 99 11.06 0.58 16.66
N GLN A 100 10.54 1.53 15.88
CA GLN A 100 10.39 2.92 16.31
C GLN A 100 9.43 3.05 17.49
N LYS A 101 8.25 2.40 17.43
CA LYS A 101 7.27 2.41 18.53
C LYS A 101 7.84 1.86 19.84
N LYS A 102 8.58 0.73 19.77
CA LYS A 102 9.23 0.14 20.96
C LYS A 102 10.38 1.01 21.51
N GLY A 103 11.05 1.79 20.66
CA GLY A 103 12.08 2.73 21.08
C GLY A 103 11.51 3.93 21.84
N GLU A 104 10.31 4.38 21.48
CA GLU A 104 9.61 5.48 22.17
C GLU A 104 9.01 5.06 23.53
N GLU A 105 8.67 3.79 23.73
CA GLU A 105 8.16 3.29 25.02
C GLU A 105 9.26 3.11 26.10
N VAL A 106 10.54 3.18 25.71
CA VAL A 106 11.70 2.91 26.58
C VAL A 106 12.54 4.19 26.87
N ALA A 107 12.18 5.32 26.24
CA ALA A 107 12.84 6.63 26.42
C ALA A 107 12.06 7.53 27.38
#